data_AF-A0A927P6W7-F1
#
_entry.id   AF-A0A927P6W7-F1
#
_cell.length_a   1.000
_cell.length_b   1.000
_cell.length_c   1.000
_cell.angle_alpha   90.00
_cell.angle_beta   90.00
_cell.angle_gamma   90.00
#
_symmetry.space_group_name_H-M   'P 1'
#
loop_
_entity.id
_entity.type
_entity.pdbx_description
1 polymer ?
#
loop_
_entity_poly.entity_id
_entity_poly.type
_entity_poly.pdbx_seq_one_letter_code
_entity_poly.pdbx_strand_id
1 'polypeptide(L)'
;MTIKPRHLRNMASGIKRYELRKTRPMRVDDDRCHVLLCVSGGGGDIVAEFTMDRYVDLTRADPMEIARLACITAAEAEGYRRKGRGKLYGWGVKDFRM
;
A
#
# COMPACT_ATOMS: atom_id res chain seq x y z
N MET A 1 -5.65 5.68 7.23
CA MET A 1 -5.57 4.20 7.23
C MET A 1 -4.53 3.74 8.22
N THR A 2 -4.66 2.52 8.73
CA THR A 2 -3.66 1.95 9.64
C THR A 2 -2.54 1.23 8.88
N ILE A 3 -1.30 1.45 9.28
CA ILE A 3 -0.10 0.87 8.67
C ILE A 3 0.79 0.19 9.74
N LYS A 4 1.44 -0.91 9.37
CA LYS A 4 2.44 -1.55 10.25
C LYS A 4 3.74 -0.74 10.25
N PRO A 5 4.48 -0.64 11.38
CA PRO A 5 5.73 0.11 11.46
C PRO A 5 6.76 -0.24 10.38
N ARG A 6 6.86 -1.53 10.00
CA ARG A 6 7.76 -1.99 8.92
C ARG A 6 7.43 -1.32 7.58
N HIS A 7 6.16 -1.19 7.24
CA HIS A 7 5.75 -0.58 5.97
C HIS A 7 5.93 0.94 5.99
N LEU A 8 5.64 1.59 7.13
CA LEU A 8 5.89 3.02 7.30
C LEU A 8 7.36 3.36 7.06
N ARG A 9 8.29 2.62 7.70
CA ARG A 9 9.74 2.78 7.49
C ARG A 9 10.16 2.58 6.03
N ASN A 10 9.60 1.58 5.36
CA ASN A 10 9.93 1.31 3.95
C ASN A 10 9.36 2.37 2.99
N MET A 11 8.23 3.02 3.33
CA MET A 11 7.73 4.16 2.56
C MET A 11 8.61 5.39 2.79
N ALA A 12 8.99 5.66 4.04
CA ALA A 12 9.86 6.78 4.40
C ALA A 12 11.25 6.70 3.74
N SER A 13 11.79 5.50 3.55
CA SER A 13 13.05 5.30 2.80
C SER A 13 12.88 5.31 1.28
N GLY A 14 11.66 5.44 0.77
CA GLY A 14 11.34 5.44 -0.66
C GLY A 14 11.40 4.08 -1.35
N ILE A 15 11.79 3.00 -0.65
CA ILE A 15 11.92 1.67 -1.27
C ILE A 15 10.55 1.02 -1.55
N LYS A 16 9.54 1.32 -0.71
CA LYS A 16 8.17 0.80 -0.90
C LYS A 16 7.37 1.77 -1.76
N ARG A 17 7.23 1.41 -3.04
CA ARG A 17 6.54 2.24 -4.04
C ARG A 17 5.04 2.01 -4.13
N TYR A 18 4.56 0.86 -3.62
CA TYR A 18 3.14 0.51 -3.65
C TYR A 18 2.64 0.01 -2.30
N GLU A 19 1.52 0.53 -1.84
CA GLU A 19 0.75 0.00 -0.72
C GLU A 19 -0.32 -0.98 -1.21
N LEU A 20 -0.33 -2.20 -0.68
CA LEU A 20 -1.25 -3.24 -1.16
C LEU A 20 -2.62 -3.09 -0.53
N ARG A 21 -3.66 -3.14 -1.36
CA ARG A 21 -5.06 -3.09 -0.96
C ARG A 21 -5.88 -4.13 -1.70
N LYS A 22 -6.94 -4.61 -1.07
CA LYS A 22 -7.87 -5.60 -1.66
C LYS A 22 -9.02 -4.95 -2.43
N THR A 23 -9.19 -3.64 -2.25
CA THR A 23 -10.21 -2.84 -2.91
C THR A 23 -9.55 -1.88 -3.88
N ARG A 24 -10.22 -1.69 -5.02
CA ARG A 24 -9.87 -0.62 -5.95
C ARG A 24 -10.20 0.73 -5.27
N PRO A 25 -9.36 1.76 -5.42
CA PRO A 25 -9.72 3.09 -4.96
C PRO A 25 -10.98 3.60 -5.70
N MET A 26 -11.87 4.27 -4.97
CA MET A 26 -13.20 4.65 -5.47
C MET A 26 -13.19 5.86 -6.41
N ARG A 27 -12.15 6.70 -6.33
CA ARG A 27 -11.91 7.84 -7.23
C ARG A 27 -10.40 7.95 -7.45
N VAL A 28 -9.99 7.85 -8.71
CA VAL A 28 -8.61 8.10 -9.16
C VAL A 28 -8.61 9.09 -10.32
N ASP A 29 -9.79 9.51 -10.75
CA ASP A 29 -9.94 10.41 -11.88
C ASP A 29 -9.82 11.84 -11.35
N ASP A 30 -8.79 12.52 -11.86
CA ASP A 30 -8.37 13.92 -11.71
C ASP A 30 -7.98 14.48 -10.33
N ASP A 31 -8.36 13.84 -9.22
CA ASP A 31 -7.89 14.26 -7.88
C ASP A 31 -6.99 13.20 -7.21
N ARG A 32 -5.71 13.55 -7.11
CA ARG A 32 -4.70 12.92 -6.24
C ARG A 32 -5.32 12.61 -4.87
N CYS A 33 -5.45 11.33 -4.51
CA CYS A 33 -6.07 10.94 -3.25
C CYS A 33 -5.04 11.06 -2.11
N HIS A 34 -5.30 11.96 -1.15
CA HIS A 34 -4.48 12.10 0.05
C HIS A 34 -4.78 10.98 1.05
N VAL A 35 -3.76 10.21 1.40
CA VAL A 35 -3.85 9.07 2.31
C VAL A 35 -3.14 9.41 3.62
N LEU A 36 -3.93 9.60 4.67
CA LEU A 36 -3.41 9.78 6.04
C LEU A 36 -3.10 8.41 6.67
N LEU A 37 -2.00 8.31 7.42
CA LEU A 37 -1.51 7.08 8.04
C LEU A 37 -1.49 7.19 9.56
N CYS A 38 -2.01 6.16 10.22
CA CYS A 38 -1.81 5.93 11.65
C CYS A 38 -1.11 4.57 11.86
N VAL A 39 -0.28 4.45 12.90
CA VAL A 39 0.42 3.18 13.17
C VAL A 39 -0.50 2.19 13.89
N SER A 40 -0.43 0.91 13.52
CA SER A 40 -1.14 -0.16 14.23
C SER A 40 -0.79 -0.15 15.72
N GLY A 41 -1.80 0.02 16.58
CA GLY A 41 -1.63 0.09 18.04
C GLY A 41 -1.17 1.44 18.58
N GLY A 42 -1.01 2.47 17.74
CA GLY A 42 -0.52 3.80 18.13
C GLY A 42 -1.62 4.81 18.46
N GLY A 43 -2.70 4.41 19.14
CA GLY A 43 -3.72 5.36 19.64
C GLY A 43 -4.63 6.03 18.61
N GLY A 44 -4.32 5.94 17.31
CA GLY A 44 -5.10 6.55 16.23
C GLY A 44 -4.51 7.85 15.67
N ASP A 45 -3.38 8.31 16.23
CA ASP A 45 -2.69 9.51 15.77
C ASP A 45 -2.23 9.38 14.32
N ILE A 46 -2.38 10.48 13.58
CA ILE A 46 -1.84 10.59 12.23
C ILE A 46 -0.34 10.89 12.34
N VAL A 47 0.48 10.04 11.73
CA VAL A 47 1.95 10.09 11.84
C VAL A 47 2.67 10.20 10.50
N ALA A 48 1.89 10.17 9.41
CA ALA A 48 2.39 10.32 8.05
C ALA A 48 1.24 10.50 7.08
N GLU A 49 1.57 10.96 5.89
CA GLU A 49 0.68 11.05 4.75
C GLU A 49 1.42 10.74 3.45
N PHE A 50 0.66 10.35 2.43
CA PHE A 50 1.16 10.32 1.06
C PHE A 50 0.05 10.61 0.08
N THR A 51 0.45 11.01 -1.13
CA THR A 51 -0.44 11.16 -2.27
C THR A 51 -0.50 9.85 -3.06
N MET A 52 -1.69 9.29 -3.22
CA MET A 52 -1.94 8.21 -4.17
C MET A 52 -2.19 8.82 -5.56
N ASP A 53 -1.18 8.75 -6.42
CA ASP A 53 -1.18 9.31 -7.78
C ASP A 53 -1.73 8.33 -8.83
N ARG A 54 -1.62 7.03 -8.58
CA ARG A 54 -2.09 5.96 -9.46
C ARG A 54 -2.40 4.70 -8.67
N TYR A 55 -3.05 3.75 -9.33
CA TYR A 55 -3.10 2.36 -8.87
C TYR A 55 -2.73 1.39 -9.98
N VAL A 56 -2.31 0.19 -9.58
CA VAL A 56 -2.07 -0.94 -10.48
C VAL A 56 -2.92 -2.12 -10.05
N ASP A 57 -3.52 -2.82 -11.00
CA ASP A 57 -4.18 -4.09 -10.76
C ASP A 57 -3.12 -5.20 -10.70
N LEU A 58 -2.98 -5.83 -9.54
CA LEU A 58 -2.01 -6.89 -9.27
C LEU A 58 -2.69 -8.25 -9.08
N THR A 59 -3.98 -8.37 -9.42
CA THR A 59 -4.78 -9.58 -9.24
C THR A 59 -4.10 -10.80 -9.90
N ARG A 60 -3.52 -10.60 -11.09
CA ARG A 60 -2.84 -11.65 -11.88
C ARG A 60 -1.31 -11.52 -11.89
N ALA A 61 -0.74 -10.61 -11.11
CA ALA A 61 0.71 -10.42 -11.05
C ALA A 61 1.42 -11.61 -10.39
N ASP A 62 2.70 -11.77 -10.73
CA ASP A 62 3.56 -12.77 -10.11
C ASP A 62 3.82 -12.41 -8.62
N PRO A 63 3.75 -13.37 -7.68
CA PRO A 63 3.99 -13.10 -6.26
C PRO A 63 5.35 -12.48 -5.94
N MET A 64 6.40 -12.79 -6.70
CA MET A 64 7.73 -12.19 -6.52
C MET A 64 7.74 -10.72 -6.97
N GLU A 65 7.00 -10.39 -8.02
CA GLU A 65 6.83 -9.00 -8.45
C GLU A 65 6.09 -8.20 -7.37
N ILE A 66 4.96 -8.73 -6.85
CA ILE A 66 4.19 -8.11 -5.77
C ILE A 66 5.08 -7.90 -4.54
N ALA A 67 5.84 -8.93 -4.16
CA ALA A 67 6.78 -8.90 -3.04
C ALA A 67 7.79 -7.75 -3.16
N ARG A 68 8.41 -7.61 -4.33
CA ARG A 68 9.37 -6.54 -4.64
C ARG A 68 8.73 -5.15 -4.57
N LEU A 69 7.54 -4.97 -5.13
CA LEU A 69 6.85 -3.68 -5.17
C LEU A 69 6.37 -3.20 -3.80
N ALA A 70 5.99 -4.14 -2.93
CA ALA A 70 5.36 -3.86 -1.63
C ALA A 70 6.27 -4.07 -0.41
N CYS A 71 7.51 -4.52 -0.63
CA CYS A 71 8.50 -4.87 0.41
C CYS A 71 7.96 -5.89 1.41
N ILE A 72 7.47 -7.01 0.88
CA ILE A 72 7.00 -8.21 1.61
C ILE A 72 7.59 -9.45 0.96
N THR A 73 7.38 -10.63 1.54
CA THR A 73 7.71 -11.90 0.88
C THR A 73 6.64 -12.32 -0.12
N ALA A 74 6.97 -13.21 -1.06
CA ALA A 74 5.99 -13.80 -1.98
C ALA A 74 4.89 -14.57 -1.24
N ALA A 75 5.22 -15.24 -0.14
CA ALA A 75 4.24 -15.93 0.70
C ALA A 75 3.28 -14.94 1.40
N GLU A 76 3.79 -13.80 1.89
CA GLU A 76 2.96 -12.72 2.44
C GLU A 76 2.04 -12.12 1.35
N ALA A 77 2.57 -11.90 0.14
CA ALA A 77 1.81 -11.41 -1.00
C ALA A 77 0.65 -12.35 -1.36
N GLU A 78 0.94 -13.64 -1.53
CA GLU A 78 -0.07 -14.66 -1.84
C GLU A 78 -1.12 -14.78 -0.73
N GLY A 79 -0.66 -14.80 0.53
CA GLY A 79 -1.55 -14.85 1.69
C GLY A 79 -2.48 -13.64 1.75
N TYR A 80 -1.98 -12.45 1.46
CA TYR A 80 -2.78 -11.23 1.43
C TYR A 80 -3.79 -11.25 0.28
N ARG A 81 -3.37 -11.68 -0.92
CA ARG A 81 -4.22 -11.85 -2.11
C ARG A 81 -5.35 -12.85 -1.88
N ARG A 82 -5.05 -14.01 -1.27
CA ARG A 82 -6.04 -15.03 -0.92
C ARG A 82 -7.11 -14.48 0.03
N LYS A 83 -6.68 -13.72 1.05
CA LYS A 83 -7.58 -13.00 1.97
C LYS A 83 -8.39 -11.88 1.27
N GLY A 84 -8.09 -11.55 0.03
CA GLY A 84 -8.84 -10.64 -0.84
C GLY A 84 -9.68 -11.35 -1.91
N ARG A 85 -9.90 -12.67 -1.78
CA ARG A 85 -10.58 -13.50 -2.80
C ARG A 85 -9.94 -13.37 -4.18
N GLY A 86 -8.60 -13.34 -4.22
CA GLY A 86 -7.81 -13.19 -5.44
C GLY A 86 -7.55 -11.74 -5.85
N LYS A 87 -8.35 -10.77 -5.37
CA LYS A 87 -8.19 -9.36 -5.74
C LYS A 87 -7.02 -8.71 -5.01
N LEU A 88 -6.21 -7.97 -5.76
CA LEU A 88 -5.09 -7.23 -5.22
C LEU A 88 -4.78 -6.00 -6.06
N TYR A 89 -4.58 -4.85 -5.41
CA TYR A 89 -4.25 -3.59 -6.04
C TYR A 89 -3.05 -2.96 -5.33
N GLY A 90 -2.16 -2.33 -6.07
CA GLY A 90 -1.08 -1.52 -5.54
C GLY A 90 -1.44 -0.04 -5.65
N TRP A 91 -1.53 0.66 -4.52
CA TRP A 91 -1.72 2.11 -4.47
C TRP A 91 -0.35 2.77 -4.55
N GLY A 92 -0.11 3.57 -5.59
CA GLY A 92 1.17 4.26 -5.79
C GLY A 92 1.44 5.23 -4.65
N VAL A 93 2.65 5.19 -4.09
CA VAL A 93 3.07 6.09 -3.00
C VAL A 93 3.88 7.23 -3.62
N LYS A 94 3.37 8.46 -3.52
CA LYS A 94 4.03 9.69 -3.97
C LYS A 94 3.98 10.76 -2.88
N ASP A 95 4.94 11.67 -2.87
CA ASP A 95 4.96 12.83 -1.96
C ASP A 95 4.79 12.45 -0.48
N PHE A 96 5.41 11.34 -0.06
CA PHE A 96 5.32 10.83 1.31
C PHE A 96 5.94 11.81 2.32
N ARG A 97 5.24 12.04 3.43
CA ARG A 97 5.67 12.91 4.54
C ARG A 97 5.37 12.23 5.88
N MET A 98 6.23 12.43 6.88
CA MET A 98 5.98 12.05 8.27
C MET A 98 5.46 13.25 9.05
#